data_AF-A0A376KKZ4-F1
#
_entry.id   AF-A0A376KKZ4-F1
#
_cell.length_a   1.000
_cell.length_b   1.000
_cell.length_c   1.000
_cell.angle_alpha   90.00
_cell.angle_beta   90.00
_cell.angle_gamma   90.00
#
_symmetry.space_group_name_H-M   'P 1'
#
loop_
_entity.id
_entity.type
_entity.pdbx_description
1 polymer ?
#
loop_
_entity_poly.entity_id
_entity_poly.type
_entity_poly.pdbx_seq_one_letter_code
_entity_poly.pdbx_strand_id
1 'polypeptide(L)'
;MNEYINDTNHYTNYQNEKESYIVTFNQYLESLRLNTYVSLARNTYWDASSNVNYSLSLSRDFDIGPLKNVSTSLTFSRINWEEDNQDQLYLNISIPWGTSRTLSYGMQRNQDNKDFAYCFVV
;
A
#
# COMPACT_ATOMS: atom_id res chain seq x y z
N MET A 1 -20.25 -19.41 22.31
CA MET A 1 -20.23 -20.10 23.61
C MET A 1 -18.84 -20.70 23.74
N ASN A 2 -17.95 -20.32 24.64
CA ASN A 2 -17.98 -19.54 25.88
C ASN A 2 -16.58 -18.95 26.03
N GLU A 3 -16.42 -17.69 26.43
CA GLU A 3 -15.38 -17.35 27.41
C GLU A 3 -15.94 -16.27 28.34
N TYR A 4 -16.23 -16.73 29.56
CA TYR A 4 -16.51 -15.94 30.74
C TYR A 4 -15.21 -15.97 31.54
N ILE A 5 -14.36 -14.94 31.44
CA ILE A 5 -13.36 -14.65 32.48
C ILE A 5 -13.36 -13.15 32.73
N ASN A 6 -13.86 -12.86 33.92
CA ASN A 6 -13.83 -11.63 34.67
C ASN A 6 -12.43 -10.98 34.68
N ASP A 7 -12.30 -9.76 34.17
CA ASP A 7 -11.14 -8.89 34.44
C ASP A 7 -11.60 -7.62 35.17
N THR A 8 -11.65 -7.74 36.49
CA THR A 8 -11.77 -6.63 37.41
C THR A 8 -10.43 -5.90 37.40
N ASN A 9 -10.19 -4.95 36.49
CA ASN A 9 -9.26 -3.81 36.67
C ASN A 9 -9.26 -2.86 35.45
N HIS A 10 -10.00 -1.77 35.59
CA HIS A 10 -9.76 -0.42 35.09
C HIS A 10 -8.79 -0.21 33.89
N TYR A 11 -9.37 0.32 32.80
CA TYR A 11 -8.76 0.91 31.60
C TYR A 11 -8.20 -0.04 30.53
N THR A 12 -9.07 -0.83 29.92
CA THR A 12 -8.84 -1.29 28.54
C THR A 12 -10.09 -1.02 27.72
N ASN A 13 -9.99 -0.06 26.79
CA ASN A 13 -10.98 0.18 25.76
C ASN A 13 -11.02 -1.04 24.84
N TYR A 14 -11.70 -2.10 25.25
CA TYR A 14 -12.04 -3.22 24.38
C TYR A 14 -13.11 -2.71 23.43
N GLN A 15 -12.69 -2.02 22.36
CA GLN A 15 -13.57 -1.77 21.23
C GLN A 15 -13.95 -3.16 20.69
N ASN A 16 -15.17 -3.61 20.98
CA ASN A 16 -15.66 -4.90 20.49
C ASN A 16 -15.58 -4.87 18.95
N GLU A 17 -14.69 -5.69 18.40
CA GLU A 17 -14.53 -5.88 16.97
C GLU A 17 -15.74 -6.68 16.48
N LYS A 18 -16.57 -6.05 15.64
CA LYS A 18 -17.81 -6.64 15.13
C LYS A 18 -17.55 -7.60 14.00
N GLU A 19 -16.68 -7.18 13.08
CA GLU A 19 -16.46 -7.86 11.81
C GLU A 19 -15.16 -7.38 11.18
N SER A 20 -14.27 -8.33 10.82
CA SER A 20 -13.03 -8.05 10.10
C SER A 20 -13.03 -8.79 8.77
N TYR A 21 -12.70 -8.07 7.70
CA TYR A 21 -12.61 -8.58 6.34
C TYR A 21 -11.26 -8.22 5.75
N ILE A 22 -10.50 -9.24 5.37
CA ILE A 22 -9.23 -9.07 4.65
C ILE A 22 -9.37 -9.73 3.29
N VAL A 23 -9.19 -8.94 2.23
CA VAL A 23 -9.19 -9.41 0.85
C VAL A 23 -7.85 -9.07 0.24
N THR A 24 -7.11 -10.09 -0.16
CA THR A 24 -5.83 -9.92 -0.85
C THR A 24 -5.92 -10.55 -2.24
N PHE A 25 -5.39 -9.84 -3.22
CA PHE A 25 -5.30 -10.28 -4.59
C PHE A 25 -3.89 -10.01 -5.10
N ASN A 26 -3.17 -11.08 -5.46
CA ASN A 26 -1.88 -10.96 -6.12
C ASN A 26 -1.92 -11.78 -7.41
N GLN A 27 -1.76 -11.11 -8.54
CA GLN A 27 -1.73 -11.75 -9.84
C GLN A 27 -0.58 -11.20 -10.67
N TYR A 28 0.18 -12.12 -11.26
CA TYR A 28 1.15 -11.79 -12.29
C TYR A 28 0.53 -12.04 -13.67
N LEU A 29 0.50 -10.97 -14.47
CA LEU A 29 -0.01 -10.97 -15.83
C LEU A 29 1.16 -11.11 -16.80
N GLU A 30 1.47 -12.35 -17.20
CA GLU A 30 2.61 -12.66 -18.07
C GLU A 30 2.57 -11.90 -19.40
N SER A 31 1.40 -11.81 -20.02
CA SER A 31 1.20 -11.12 -21.31
C SER A 31 1.64 -9.65 -21.27
N LEU A 32 1.56 -9.01 -20.11
CA LEU A 32 1.92 -7.60 -19.92
C LEU A 32 3.19 -7.43 -19.10
N ARG A 33 3.78 -8.51 -18.56
CA ARG A 33 4.85 -8.49 -17.53
C ARG A 33 4.49 -7.56 -16.36
N LEU A 34 3.24 -7.63 -15.91
CA LEU A 34 2.66 -6.75 -14.91
C LEU A 34 2.35 -7.56 -13.64
N ASN A 35 2.96 -7.20 -12.52
CA ASN A 35 2.59 -7.66 -11.20
C ASN A 35 1.52 -6.73 -10.62
N THR A 36 0.40 -7.30 -10.20
CA THR A 36 -0.68 -6.58 -9.53
C THR A 36 -0.87 -7.13 -8.13
N TYR A 37 -0.92 -6.24 -7.16
CA TYR A 37 -1.18 -6.55 -5.77
C TYR A 37 -2.24 -5.61 -5.24
N VAL A 38 -3.28 -6.16 -4.62
CA VAL A 38 -4.34 -5.41 -3.95
C VAL A 38 -4.52 -6.04 -2.57
N SER A 39 -4.57 -5.22 -1.53
CA SER A 39 -4.90 -5.63 -0.17
C SER A 39 -5.94 -4.66 0.37
N LEU A 40 -7.06 -5.21 0.82
CA LEU A 40 -8.16 -4.47 1.45
C LEU A 40 -8.36 -5.08 2.82
N ALA A 41 -8.28 -4.27 3.86
CA ALA A 41 -8.56 -4.68 5.23
C ALA A 41 -9.61 -3.72 5.81
N ARG A 42 -10.77 -4.26 6.17
CA ARG A 42 -11.86 -3.52 6.79
C ARG A 42 -12.16 -4.11 8.16
N ASN A 43 -12.00 -3.29 9.19
CA ASN A 43 -12.37 -3.61 10.55
C ASN A 43 -13.56 -2.74 10.95
N THR A 44 -14.66 -3.37 11.35
CA THR A 44 -15.86 -2.69 11.84
C THR A 44 -15.98 -2.93 13.33
N TYR A 45 -16.16 -1.87 14.11
CA TYR A 45 -16.35 -1.92 15.55
C TYR A 45 -17.82 -1.65 15.90
N TRP A 46 -18.29 -2.15 17.05
CA TRP A 46 -19.68 -1.94 17.47
C TRP A 46 -19.98 -0.48 17.90
N ASP A 47 -18.99 0.22 18.45
CA ASP A 47 -19.13 1.57 19.05
C ASP A 47 -18.26 2.65 18.36
N ALA A 48 -17.60 2.34 17.23
CA ALA A 48 -16.70 3.27 16.54
C ALA A 48 -16.80 3.20 15.02
N SER A 49 -16.33 4.25 14.35
CA SER A 49 -16.29 4.35 12.88
C SER A 49 -15.48 3.20 12.28
N SER A 50 -15.93 2.65 11.14
CA SER A 50 -15.25 1.53 10.50
C SER A 50 -13.91 1.97 9.90
N ASN A 51 -12.82 1.28 10.23
CA ASN A 51 -11.50 1.50 9.65
C ASN A 51 -11.36 0.67 8.37
N VAL A 52 -11.10 1.34 7.25
CA VAL A 52 -10.87 0.70 5.95
C VAL A 52 -9.50 1.11 5.47
N ASN A 53 -8.59 0.15 5.40
CA ASN A 53 -7.26 0.31 4.84
C ASN A 53 -7.23 -0.40 3.50
N TYR A 54 -6.70 0.27 2.49
CA TYR A 54 -6.49 -0.34 1.19
C TYR A 54 -5.12 -0.01 0.64
N SER A 55 -4.48 -0.98 0.02
CA SER A 55 -3.26 -0.80 -0.74
C SER A 55 -3.37 -1.48 -2.10
N LEU A 56 -2.92 -0.78 -3.12
CA LEU A 56 -2.85 -1.21 -4.50
C LEU A 56 -1.39 -1.00 -4.92
N SER A 57 -0.73 -2.03 -5.41
CA SER A 57 0.59 -1.94 -5.99
C SER A 57 0.59 -2.57 -7.37
N LEU A 58 1.07 -1.83 -8.35
CA LEU A 58 1.21 -2.25 -9.73
C LEU A 58 2.67 -2.09 -10.09
N SER A 59 3.34 -3.15 -10.49
CA SER A 59 4.70 -3.06 -11.02
C SER A 59 4.82 -3.75 -12.35
N ARG A 60 5.55 -3.13 -13.26
CA ARG A 60 5.71 -3.60 -14.62
C ARG A 60 7.16 -3.54 -15.02
N ASP A 61 7.63 -4.61 -15.65
CA ASP A 61 8.94 -4.65 -16.26
C ASP A 61 8.80 -4.66 -17.78
N PHE A 62 9.51 -3.77 -18.46
CA PHE A 62 9.54 -3.71 -19.92
C PHE A 62 10.95 -3.43 -20.43
N ASP A 63 11.16 -3.75 -21.70
CA ASP A 63 12.44 -3.52 -22.37
C ASP A 63 12.24 -2.44 -23.44
N ILE A 64 13.06 -1.38 -23.42
CA ILE A 64 13.05 -0.31 -24.42
C ILE A 64 14.37 -0.34 -25.19
N GLY A 65 14.35 -0.97 -26.37
CA GLY A 65 15.50 -1.02 -27.27
C GLY A 65 16.72 -1.70 -26.62
N PRO A 66 17.88 -1.02 -26.50
CA PRO A 66 19.06 -1.58 -25.84
C PRO A 66 18.94 -1.63 -24.31
N LEU A 67 17.98 -0.90 -23.73
CA LEU A 67 17.74 -0.87 -22.28
C LEU A 67 16.81 -2.04 -21.93
N LYS A 68 17.39 -3.08 -21.33
CA LYS A 68 16.65 -4.23 -20.79
C LYS A 68 16.36 -4.01 -19.32
N ASN A 69 15.28 -4.60 -18.80
CA ASN A 69 14.92 -4.57 -17.38
C ASN A 69 14.60 -3.16 -16.85
N VAL A 70 13.86 -2.36 -17.62
CA VAL A 70 13.24 -1.14 -17.06
C VAL A 70 12.08 -1.58 -16.18
N SER A 71 12.11 -1.17 -14.92
CA SER A 71 11.04 -1.45 -13.97
C SER A 71 10.30 -0.17 -13.63
N THR A 72 8.99 -0.28 -13.50
CA THR A 72 8.14 0.83 -13.04
C THR A 72 7.18 0.27 -12.03
N SER A 73 7.06 0.90 -10.87
CA SER A 73 6.08 0.54 -9.85
C SER A 73 5.27 1.74 -9.42
N LEU A 74 4.00 1.49 -9.16
CA LEU A 74 3.02 2.44 -8.69
C LEU A 74 2.29 1.81 -7.52
N THR A 75 2.45 2.39 -6.35
CA THR A 75 1.75 1.98 -5.15
C THR A 75 0.86 3.10 -4.67
N PHE A 76 -0.40 2.79 -4.46
CA PHE A 76 -1.38 3.66 -3.84
C PHE A 76 -1.87 3.00 -2.57
N SER A 77 -1.86 3.72 -1.46
CA SER A 77 -2.37 3.21 -0.19
C SER A 77 -3.12 4.30 0.53
N ARG A 78 -4.29 3.95 1.06
CA ARG A 78 -4.99 4.77 2.06
C ARG A 78 -4.97 4.03 3.37
N ILE A 79 -4.58 4.75 4.41
CA ILE A 79 -4.73 4.31 5.78
C ILE A 79 -5.74 5.24 6.44
N ASN A 80 -6.75 4.66 7.10
CA ASN A 80 -7.70 5.41 7.90
C ASN A 80 -7.37 5.18 9.38
N TRP A 81 -7.12 6.26 10.12
CA TRP A 81 -6.91 6.24 11.56
C TRP A 81 -7.86 7.25 12.22
N GLU A 82 -8.84 6.72 12.94
CA GLU A 82 -9.80 7.40 13.84
C GLU A 82 -10.66 8.55 13.29
N GLU A 83 -10.31 9.17 12.15
CA GLU A 83 -11.12 10.10 11.34
C GLU A 83 -10.27 10.77 10.21
N ASP A 84 -8.94 10.67 10.28
CA ASP A 84 -8.04 11.20 9.24
C ASP A 84 -7.70 10.12 8.19
N ASN A 85 -8.05 10.45 6.94
CA ASN A 85 -7.68 9.65 5.78
C ASN A 85 -6.33 10.11 5.25
N GLN A 86 -5.30 9.27 5.39
CA GLN A 86 -3.99 9.50 4.80
C GLN A 86 -3.86 8.73 3.50
N ASP A 87 -4.04 9.41 2.37
CA ASP A 87 -3.65 8.89 1.06
C ASP A 87 -2.15 9.04 0.85
N GLN A 88 -1.53 7.96 0.37
CA GLN A 88 -0.15 7.93 -0.08
C GLN A 88 -0.09 7.36 -1.48
N LEU A 89 0.58 8.09 -2.37
CA LEU A 89 0.89 7.65 -3.72
C LEU A 89 2.41 7.60 -3.86
N TYR A 90 2.92 6.47 -4.33
CA TYR A 90 4.32 6.25 -4.61
C TYR A 90 4.48 5.75 -6.04
N LEU A 91 5.27 6.44 -6.83
CA LEU A 91 5.62 6.06 -8.19
C LEU A 91 7.14 5.94 -8.26
N ASN A 92 7.65 4.82 -8.75
CA ASN A 92 9.06 4.59 -8.96
C ASN A 92 9.31 4.10 -10.38
N ILE A 93 10.34 4.64 -11.02
CA ILE A 93 10.82 4.21 -12.33
C ILE A 93 12.31 3.96 -12.18
N SER A 94 12.78 2.78 -12.56
CA SER A 94 14.20 2.42 -12.57
C SER A 94 14.61 1.93 -13.95
N ILE A 95 15.63 2.59 -14.52
CA ILE A 95 16.14 2.34 -15.86
C ILE A 95 17.65 2.04 -15.74
N PRO A 96 18.10 0.81 -16.02
CA PRO A 96 19.53 0.55 -16.13
C PRO A 96 20.08 1.22 -17.40
N TRP A 97 21.06 2.11 -17.24
CA TRP A 97 21.73 2.82 -18.33
C TRP A 97 23.17 2.32 -18.47
N GLY A 98 23.45 1.59 -19.55
CA GLY A 98 24.78 1.00 -19.79
C GLY A 98 25.04 -0.23 -18.92
N THR A 99 26.32 -0.60 -18.75
CA THR A 99 26.72 -1.86 -18.11
C THR A 99 26.70 -1.80 -16.57
N SER A 100 26.66 -0.61 -15.97
CA SER A 100 26.87 -0.45 -14.51
C SER A 100 26.16 0.73 -13.84
N ARG A 101 25.23 1.42 -14.52
CA ARG A 101 24.50 2.57 -13.93
C ARG A 101 23.00 2.32 -13.96
N THR A 102 22.29 2.82 -12.96
CA THR A 102 20.84 2.66 -12.84
C THR A 102 20.23 3.98 -12.47
N LEU A 103 19.50 4.56 -13.43
CA LEU A 103 18.74 5.77 -13.24
C LEU A 103 17.44 5.43 -12.52
N SER A 104 17.27 5.86 -11.28
CA SER A 104 16.02 5.65 -10.53
C SER A 104 15.38 7.00 -10.21
N TYR A 105 14.10 7.11 -10.51
CA TYR A 105 13.27 8.27 -10.21
C TYR A 105 12.08 7.83 -9.37
N GLY A 106 11.98 8.36 -8.15
CA GLY A 106 10.88 8.14 -7.23
C GLY A 106 10.10 9.41 -7.02
N MET A 107 8.78 9.30 -7.01
CA MET A 107 7.85 10.38 -6.71
C MET A 107 6.91 9.87 -5.63
N GLN A 108 6.80 10.58 -4.51
CA GLN A 108 5.78 10.31 -3.52
C GLN A 108 4.90 11.54 -3.27
N ARG A 109 3.64 11.29 -2.93
CA ARG A 109 2.69 12.29 -2.48
C ARG A 109 1.92 11.74 -1.29
N ASN A 110 1.84 12.54 -0.24
CA ASN A 110 1.03 12.24 0.92
C ASN A 110 -0.13 13.26 0.99
N GLN A 111 -1.30 12.89 1.50
CA GLN A 111 -2.44 13.83 1.57
C GLN A 111 -2.18 15.00 2.53
N ASP A 112 -1.51 14.73 3.65
CA ASP A 112 -1.19 15.73 4.68
C ASP A 112 -0.13 16.73 4.22
N ASN A 113 0.71 16.32 3.26
CA ASN A 113 1.70 17.19 2.65
C ASN A 113 1.45 17.23 1.14
N LYS A 114 0.74 18.26 0.68
CA LYS A 114 0.41 18.47 -0.75
C LYS A 114 1.64 18.59 -1.65
N ASP A 115 2.82 18.63 -1.07
CA ASP A 115 4.10 18.63 -1.78
C ASP A 115 4.43 17.26 -2.35
N PHE A 116 4.83 17.26 -3.61
CA PHE A 116 5.42 16.10 -4.24
C PHE A 116 6.90 16.04 -3.87
N ALA A 117 7.30 14.96 -3.20
CA ALA A 117 8.71 14.67 -2.98
C ALA A 117 9.24 13.85 -4.16
N TYR A 118 10.36 14.29 -4.71
CA TYR A 118 11.03 13.66 -5.85
C TYR A 118 12.43 13.23 -5.42
N CYS A 119 12.79 11.98 -5.72
CA CYS A 119 14.11 11.44 -5.46
C CYS A 119 14.70 10.92 -6.77
N PHE A 120 15.93 11.32 -7.06
CA PHE A 120 16.64 10.93 -8.27
C PHE A 120 17.99 10.34 -7.89
N VAL A 121 18.28 9.15 -8.40
CA VAL A 121 19.50 8.37 -8.12
C VAL A 121 20.09 7.90 -9.44
N VAL A 122 21.42 7.98 -9.61
CA VAL A 122 22.17 7.60 -10.83
C VAL A 122 23.24 6.56 -10.49
#